data_AF-A0A484Z7M8-F1
#
_entry.id   AF-A0A484Z7M8-F1
#
_cell.length_a   1.000
_cell.length_b   1.000
_cell.length_c   1.000
_cell.angle_alpha   90.00
_cell.angle_beta   90.00
_cell.angle_gamma   90.00
#
_symmetry.space_group_name_H-M   'P 1'
#
loop_
_entity.id
_entity.type
_entity.pdbx_description
1 polymer ?
#
loop_
_entity_poly.entity_id
_entity_poly.type
_entity_poly.pdbx_seq_one_letter_code
_entity_poly.pdbx_strand_id
1 'polypeptide(L)'
;MSQADWEALTALLTGFQSGKAASAQVNKALRQGTVMASVIGQFIADSTGQDVLDNGNTSVVLTNFLNALKANTNGRLLNVRTFTASGTYTPTTGTKKIRVRLVGGGGGGRWCCCIYALQGTLLLDMVEQLEHTEKQG
;
A
#
# COMPACT_ATOMS: atom_id res chain seq x y z
N MET A 1 7.24 34.99 19.20
CA MET A 1 8.06 35.18 17.97
C MET A 1 7.14 34.98 16.78
N SER A 2 7.09 35.94 15.88
CA SER A 2 6.27 35.84 14.66
C SER A 2 6.90 34.83 13.68
N GLN A 3 6.19 34.54 12.58
CA GLN A 3 6.75 33.70 11.52
C GLN A 3 7.91 34.41 10.80
N ALA A 4 7.76 35.71 10.51
CA ALA A 4 8.80 36.51 9.86
C ALA A 4 10.08 36.59 10.70
N ASP A 5 9.96 36.78 12.02
CA ASP A 5 11.12 36.82 12.94
C ASP A 5 11.86 35.47 13.00
N TRP A 6 11.14 34.36 12.82
CA TRP A 6 11.73 33.02 12.80
C TRP A 6 12.50 32.75 11.50
N GLU A 7 11.91 33.13 10.37
CA GLU A 7 12.53 32.91 9.05
C GLU A 7 13.77 33.80 8.84
N ALA A 8 13.79 34.98 9.46
CA ALA A 8 14.95 35.88 9.44
C ALA A 8 16.11 35.44 10.36
N LEU A 9 15.95 34.36 11.14
CA LEU A 9 16.94 33.94 12.13
C LEU A 9 18.18 33.33 11.46
N THR A 10 19.35 33.95 11.60
CA THR A 10 20.62 33.41 11.07
C THR A 10 20.94 32.00 11.59
N ALA A 11 20.48 31.67 12.81
CA ALA A 11 20.68 30.35 13.41
C ALA A 11 19.95 29.21 12.68
N LEU A 12 18.99 29.49 11.78
CA LEU A 12 18.44 28.47 10.89
C LEU A 12 19.48 27.95 9.88
N LEU A 13 20.42 28.80 9.49
CA LEU A 13 21.48 28.47 8.54
C LEU A 13 22.74 27.94 9.23
N THR A 14 23.13 28.57 10.35
CA THR A 14 24.41 28.28 11.02
C THR A 14 24.28 27.43 12.28
N GLY A 15 23.05 27.13 12.72
CA GLY A 15 22.76 26.50 14.00
C GLY A 15 22.84 27.47 15.18
N PHE A 16 22.28 27.06 16.32
CA PHE A 16 22.46 27.79 17.58
C PHE A 16 23.93 27.73 18.00
N GLN A 17 24.59 28.88 18.05
CA GLN A 17 25.99 29.00 18.47
C GLN A 17 26.14 28.73 19.97
N SER A 18 27.36 28.40 20.41
CA SER A 18 27.67 28.20 21.83
C SER A 18 27.27 29.44 22.65
N GLY A 19 26.36 29.27 23.61
CA GLY A 19 25.78 30.37 24.38
C GLY A 19 24.31 30.16 24.74
N LYS A 20 23.62 31.23 25.15
CA LYS A 20 22.19 31.19 25.49
C LYS A 20 21.34 31.30 24.23
N ALA A 21 20.67 30.22 23.82
CA ALA A 21 19.59 30.31 22.84
C ALA A 21 18.37 31.02 23.46
N ALA A 22 17.71 31.89 22.70
CA ALA A 22 16.52 32.56 23.22
C ALA A 22 15.39 31.55 23.38
N SER A 23 14.76 31.51 24.56
CA SER A 23 13.67 30.58 24.87
C SER A 23 12.51 30.67 23.85
N ALA A 24 12.25 31.87 23.32
CA ALA A 24 11.25 32.07 22.26
C ALA A 24 11.58 31.31 20.96
N GLN A 25 12.85 31.20 20.59
CA GLN A 25 13.32 30.48 19.40
C GLN A 25 13.19 28.96 19.62
N VAL A 26 13.67 28.49 20.77
CA VAL A 26 13.59 27.06 21.15
C VAL A 26 12.13 26.60 21.24
N ASN A 27 11.26 27.37 21.90
CA ASN A 27 9.84 27.04 22.02
C ASN A 27 9.15 26.98 20.65
N LYS A 28 9.52 27.84 19.69
CA LYS A 28 8.96 27.78 18.33
C LYS A 28 9.44 26.54 17.60
N ALA A 29 10.74 26.22 17.65
CA ALA A 29 11.31 25.03 17.04
C ALA A 29 10.64 23.76 17.56
N LEU A 30 10.52 23.64 18.88
CA LEU A 30 9.84 22.52 19.53
C LEU A 30 8.38 22.42 19.11
N ARG A 31 7.63 23.55 19.10
CA ARG A 31 6.24 23.55 18.64
C ARG A 31 6.11 23.12 17.17
N GLN A 32 7.01 23.53 16.29
CA GLN A 32 6.97 23.10 14.88
C GLN A 32 7.21 21.59 14.76
N GLY A 33 8.21 21.05 15.48
CA GLY A 33 8.49 19.62 15.48
C GLY A 33 7.33 18.79 16.03
N THR A 34 6.76 19.17 17.17
CA THR A 34 5.67 18.42 17.81
C THR A 34 4.38 18.47 17.02
N VAL A 35 4.09 19.56 16.30
CA VAL A 35 2.93 19.64 15.40
C VAL A 35 3.08 18.69 14.21
N MET A 36 4.26 18.60 13.60
CA MET A 36 4.47 17.65 12.51
C MET A 36 4.40 16.20 13.00
N ALA A 37 4.95 15.92 14.19
CA ALA A 37 4.86 14.60 14.81
C ALA A 37 3.42 14.20 15.13
N SER A 38 2.59 15.11 15.65
CA SER A 38 1.19 14.80 15.96
C SER A 38 0.34 14.55 14.72
N VAL A 39 0.58 15.28 13.63
CA VAL A 39 -0.10 15.05 12.34
C VAL A 39 0.25 13.67 11.77
N ILE A 40 1.52 13.28 11.84
CA ILE A 40 1.96 11.95 11.41
C ILE A 40 1.34 10.86 12.29
N GLY A 41 1.35 11.05 13.62
CA GLY A 41 0.74 10.12 14.57
C GLY A 41 -0.75 9.93 14.30
N GLN A 42 -1.48 11.02 14.10
CA GLN A 42 -2.90 10.98 13.76
C GLN A 42 -3.15 10.24 12.44
N PHE A 43 -2.35 10.52 11.40
CA PHE A 43 -2.45 9.81 10.12
C PHE A 43 -2.28 8.30 10.27
N ILE A 44 -1.31 7.85 11.08
CA ILE A 44 -1.09 6.43 11.34
C ILE A 44 -2.29 5.82 12.07
N ALA A 45 -2.78 6.49 13.11
CA ALA A 45 -3.92 6.03 13.90
C ALA A 45 -5.18 5.89 13.04
N ASP A 46 -5.52 6.91 12.24
CA ASP A 46 -6.68 6.91 11.36
C ASP A 46 -6.60 5.83 10.27
N SER A 47 -5.38 5.58 9.75
CA SER A 47 -5.18 4.64 8.64
C SER A 47 -5.10 3.18 9.07
N THR A 48 -4.70 2.90 10.31
CA THR A 48 -4.47 1.53 10.81
C THR A 48 -5.43 1.10 11.91
N GLY A 49 -6.12 2.05 12.55
CA GLY A 49 -6.90 1.81 13.77
C GLY A 49 -6.05 1.39 14.97
N GLN A 50 -4.72 1.56 14.91
CA GLN A 50 -3.78 1.20 15.97
C GLN A 50 -3.34 2.44 16.75
N ASP A 51 -3.04 2.25 18.02
CA ASP A 51 -2.49 3.30 18.86
C ASP A 51 -1.02 3.61 18.51
N VAL A 52 -0.64 4.89 18.60
CA VAL A 52 0.70 5.39 18.24
C VAL A 52 1.36 5.96 19.48
N LEU A 53 2.00 5.07 20.24
CA LEU A 53 2.61 5.40 21.52
C LEU A 53 4.08 5.84 21.37
N ASP A 54 4.44 6.94 22.04
CA ASP A 54 5.83 7.38 22.20
C ASP A 54 6.47 6.73 23.44
N ASN A 55 6.72 5.42 23.36
CA ASN A 55 7.30 4.61 24.44
C ASN A 55 8.74 4.14 24.13
N GLY A 56 9.38 4.76 23.14
CA GLY A 56 10.71 4.37 22.66
C GLY A 56 10.73 3.19 21.67
N ASN A 57 9.60 2.53 21.42
CA ASN A 57 9.53 1.44 20.43
C ASN A 57 9.28 1.98 19.01
N THR A 58 10.33 2.57 18.43
CA THR A 58 10.29 3.17 17.08
C THR A 58 10.01 2.15 15.98
N SER A 59 10.31 0.87 16.19
CA SER A 59 10.04 -0.22 15.24
C SER A 59 8.54 -0.44 15.01
N VAL A 60 7.74 -0.39 16.08
CA VAL A 60 6.28 -0.50 16.01
C VAL A 60 5.70 0.69 15.26
N VAL A 61 6.14 1.91 15.60
CA VAL A 61 5.69 3.13 14.93
C VAL A 61 6.01 3.09 13.43
N LEU A 62 7.22 2.65 13.06
CA LEU A 62 7.61 2.50 11.66
C LEU A 62 6.75 1.46 10.92
N THR A 63 6.49 0.32 11.55
CA THR A 63 5.62 -0.73 10.98
C THR A 63 4.22 -0.21 10.73
N ASN A 64 3.64 0.48 11.71
CA ASN A 64 2.31 1.08 11.59
C ASN A 64 2.29 2.18 10.52
N PHE A 65 3.35 2.98 10.40
CA PHE A 65 3.49 3.98 9.33
C PHE A 65 3.51 3.36 7.94
N LEU A 66 4.28 2.28 7.73
CA LEU A 66 4.29 1.56 6.45
C LEU A 66 2.92 0.95 6.13
N ASN A 67 2.21 0.45 7.13
CA ASN A 67 0.86 -0.09 6.96
C ASN A 67 -0.15 1.02 6.60
N ALA A 68 -0.05 2.19 7.23
CA ALA A 68 -0.87 3.36 6.91
C ALA A 68 -0.70 3.79 5.44
N LEU A 69 0.54 3.82 4.94
CA LEU A 69 0.83 4.14 3.54
C LEU A 69 0.27 3.08 2.58
N LYS A 70 0.37 1.79 2.92
CA LYS A 70 -0.21 0.71 2.12
C LYS A 70 -1.74 0.80 2.06
N ALA A 71 -2.39 1.11 3.19
CA ALA A 71 -3.84 1.25 3.27
C ALA A 71 -4.38 2.40 2.39
N ASN A 72 -3.62 3.49 2.24
CA ASN A 72 -4.04 4.68 1.50
C ASN A 72 -3.64 4.69 0.01
N THR A 73 -2.95 3.68 -0.50
CA THR A 73 -2.49 3.65 -1.91
C THR A 73 -3.38 2.81 -2.82
N ASN A 74 -4.70 3.00 -2.71
CA ASN A 74 -5.70 2.31 -3.51
C ASN A 74 -5.45 2.48 -5.01
N GLY A 75 -5.64 1.40 -5.78
CA GLY A 75 -5.58 1.44 -7.25
C GLY A 75 -4.18 1.26 -7.86
N ARG A 76 -3.12 1.08 -7.06
CA ARG A 76 -1.81 0.69 -7.59
C ARG A 76 -1.83 -0.77 -8.07
N LEU A 77 -1.18 -1.03 -9.20
CA LEU A 77 -0.89 -2.38 -9.66
C LEU A 77 0.04 -3.08 -8.65
N LEU A 78 -0.44 -4.14 -8.01
CA LEU A 78 0.34 -4.87 -7.00
C LEU A 78 1.26 -5.92 -7.63
N ASN A 79 0.80 -6.60 -8.68
CA ASN A 79 1.55 -7.63 -9.36
C ASN A 79 0.96 -7.93 -10.76
N VAL A 80 1.81 -8.40 -11.69
CA VAL A 80 1.39 -9.01 -12.95
C VAL A 80 1.85 -10.47 -12.94
N ARG A 81 0.92 -11.40 -13.17
CA ARG A 81 1.25 -12.81 -13.36
C ARG A 81 0.68 -13.31 -14.68
N THR A 82 1.50 -14.06 -15.40
CA THR A 82 1.13 -14.79 -16.62
C THR A 82 1.01 -16.26 -16.27
N PHE A 83 -0.10 -16.88 -16.65
CA PHE A 83 -0.33 -18.31 -16.50
C PHE A 83 -0.25 -18.94 -17.90
N THR A 84 0.61 -19.94 -18.07
CA THR A 84 0.75 -20.71 -19.32
C THR A 84 0.06 -22.08 -19.25
N ALA A 85 -0.48 -22.43 -18.08
CA ALA A 85 -1.28 -23.61 -17.82
C ALA A 85 -2.35 -23.25 -16.77
N SER A 86 -3.36 -24.11 -16.60
CA SER A 86 -4.37 -23.91 -15.56
C SER A 86 -3.76 -23.93 -14.16
N GLY A 87 -4.38 -23.19 -13.24
CA GLY A 87 -3.92 -23.11 -11.87
C GLY A 87 -4.73 -22.13 -11.03
N THR A 88 -4.54 -22.23 -9.72
CA THR A 88 -5.20 -21.35 -8.74
C THR A 88 -4.40 -20.07 -8.57
N TYR A 89 -5.05 -18.93 -8.75
CA TYR A 89 -4.49 -17.65 -8.30
C TYR A 89 -5.00 -17.33 -6.89
N THR A 90 -4.06 -17.29 -5.94
CA THR A 90 -4.31 -16.74 -4.59
C THR A 90 -3.98 -15.24 -4.61
N PRO A 91 -4.97 -14.35 -4.41
CA PRO A 91 -4.72 -12.91 -4.39
C PRO A 91 -3.74 -12.53 -3.30
N THR A 92 -2.76 -11.68 -3.63
CA THR A 92 -1.86 -11.12 -2.63
C THR A 92 -2.65 -10.23 -1.67
N THR A 93 -2.36 -10.29 -0.37
CA THR A 93 -2.97 -9.42 0.66
C THR A 93 -2.94 -7.96 0.22
N GLY A 94 -4.11 -7.31 0.20
CA GLY A 94 -4.29 -5.95 -0.32
C GLY A 94 -4.84 -5.86 -1.75
N THR A 95 -5.00 -6.97 -2.47
CA THR A 95 -5.63 -6.98 -3.81
C THR A 95 -7.12 -6.65 -3.70
N LYS A 96 -7.53 -5.49 -4.24
CA LYS A 96 -8.94 -5.05 -4.29
C LYS A 96 -9.62 -5.32 -5.63
N LYS A 97 -8.85 -5.32 -6.72
CA LYS A 97 -9.34 -5.57 -8.09
C LYS A 97 -8.30 -6.40 -8.84
N ILE A 98 -8.78 -7.33 -9.65
CA ILE A 98 -7.96 -8.13 -10.55
C ILE A 98 -8.44 -7.84 -11.98
N ARG A 99 -7.52 -7.43 -12.86
CA ARG A 99 -7.79 -7.35 -14.30
C ARG A 99 -7.16 -8.56 -14.96
N VAL A 100 -7.99 -9.48 -15.43
CA VAL A 100 -7.53 -10.64 -16.22
C VAL A 100 -7.58 -10.28 -17.70
N ARG A 101 -6.50 -10.56 -18.43
CA ARG A 101 -6.48 -10.54 -19.89
C ARG A 101 -6.14 -11.94 -20.35
N LEU A 102 -7.03 -12.54 -21.13
CA LEU A 102 -6.81 -13.83 -21.76
C LEU A 102 -6.30 -13.59 -23.17
N VAL A 103 -5.18 -14.22 -23.55
CA VAL A 103 -4.67 -14.21 -24.93
C VAL A 103 -4.77 -15.65 -25.43
N GLY A 104 -5.80 -15.94 -26.23
CA GLY A 104 -5.94 -17.25 -26.87
C GLY A 104 -4.98 -17.36 -28.05
N GLY A 105 -4.04 -18.31 -28.00
CA GLY A 105 -3.27 -18.71 -29.17
C GLY A 105 -4.20 -19.42 -30.15
N GLY A 106 -4.38 -18.86 -31.34
CA GLY A 106 -5.25 -19.42 -32.36
C GLY A 106 -4.75 -20.77 -32.87
N GLY A 107 -5.60 -21.80 -32.75
CA GLY A 107 -5.46 -23.12 -33.36
C GLY A 107 -6.75 -23.90 -33.11
N GLY A 108 -7.48 -24.27 -34.16
CA GLY A 108 -8.89 -24.71 -34.10
C GLY A 108 -9.20 -25.82 -33.08
N GLY A 109 -10.33 -25.67 -32.39
CA GLY A 109 -10.93 -26.71 -31.53
C GLY A 109 -11.40 -26.19 -30.17
N ARG A 110 -12.71 -25.95 -30.00
CA ARG A 110 -13.43 -25.88 -28.70
C ARG A 110 -12.71 -25.24 -27.49
N TRP A 111 -12.00 -24.12 -27.65
CA TRP A 111 -11.39 -23.41 -26.51
C TRP A 111 -12.36 -22.38 -25.94
N CYS A 112 -13.23 -22.80 -25.02
CA CYS A 112 -13.89 -21.89 -24.10
C CYS A 112 -13.14 -21.96 -22.76
N CYS A 113 -12.34 -20.93 -22.43
CA CYS A 113 -11.80 -20.81 -21.09
C CYS A 113 -12.91 -20.30 -20.16
N CYS A 114 -13.41 -21.18 -19.30
CA CYS A 114 -14.36 -20.84 -18.25
C CYS A 114 -13.61 -20.29 -17.03
N ILE A 115 -14.03 -19.12 -16.55
CA ILE A 115 -13.57 -18.56 -15.27
C ILE A 115 -14.63 -18.87 -14.23
N TYR A 116 -14.28 -19.69 -13.23
CA TYR A 116 -15.10 -19.86 -12.04
C TYR A 116 -14.52 -19.02 -10.90
N ALA A 117 -15.34 -18.12 -10.34
CA ALA A 117 -15.01 -17.36 -9.15
C ALA A 117 -15.78 -17.96 -7.96
N LEU A 118 -15.12 -18.75 -7.13
CA LEU A 118 -15.61 -19.07 -5.78
C LEU A 118 -14.94 -18.08 -4.81
N GLN A 119 -15.68 -17.58 -3.81
CA GLN A 119 -15.25 -16.50 -2.90
C GLN A 119 -13.74 -16.49 -2.57
N GLY A 120 -12.99 -15.59 -3.22
CA GLY A 120 -11.57 -15.34 -2.93
C GLY A 120 -10.55 -16.09 -3.81
N THR A 121 -10.97 -16.97 -4.73
CA THR A 121 -10.08 -17.73 -5.62
C THR A 121 -10.61 -17.73 -7.07
N LEU A 122 -9.73 -17.44 -8.02
CA LEU A 122 -10.02 -17.61 -9.45
C LEU A 122 -9.42 -18.94 -9.92
N LEU A 123 -10.27 -19.82 -10.44
CA LEU A 123 -9.84 -21.00 -11.20
C LEU A 123 -9.78 -20.58 -12.68
N LEU A 124 -8.58 -20.63 -13.28
CA LEU A 124 -8.41 -20.55 -14.73
C LEU A 124 -8.24 -21.97 -15.23
N ASP A 125 -9.32 -22.61 -15.70
CA ASP A 125 -9.23 -23.93 -16.32
C ASP A 125 -9.13 -23.83 -17.84
N MET A 126 -8.17 -24.59 -18.40
CA MET A 126 -8.20 -25.07 -19.78
C MET A 126 -8.78 -26.48 -19.72
N VAL A 127 -10.11 -26.61 -19.75
CA VAL A 127 -10.72 -27.95 -19.80
C VAL A 127 -10.59 -28.51 -21.20
N GLU A 128 -9.78 -29.56 -21.34
CA GLU A 128 -9.73 -30.44 -22.51
C GLU A 128 -11.10 -31.16 -22.63
N GLN A 129 -11.94 -30.71 -23.57
CA GLN A 129 -13.19 -31.38 -23.93
C GLN A 129 -12.92 -32.37 -25.07
N LEU A 130 -12.52 -33.60 -24.73
CA LEU A 130 -12.47 -34.70 -25.70
C LEU A 130 -13.86 -35.32 -25.91
N GLU A 131 -14.48 -34.84 -26.99
CA GLU A 131 -15.32 -35.51 -28.00
C GLU A 131 -16.61 -36.28 -27.66
N HIS A 132 -17.49 -36.20 -28.67
CA HIS A 132 -18.91 -36.50 -28.73
C HIS A 132 -19.12 -37.91 -29.35
N THR A 133 -20.34 -38.43 -29.18
CA THR A 133 -21.02 -39.46 -30.01
C THR A 133 -20.68 -40.95 -29.79
N GLU A 134 -21.51 -41.63 -29.00
CA GLU A 134 -21.90 -43.02 -29.28
C GLU A 134 -23.44 -43.12 -29.44
N LYS A 135 -23.80 -43.25 -30.72
CA LYS A 135 -25.00 -43.78 -31.38
C LYS A 135 -26.24 -44.11 -30.53
N GLN A 136 -27.32 -43.37 -30.80
CA GLN A 136 -28.68 -43.90 -30.75
C GLN A 136 -29.01 -44.43 -32.15
N GLY A 137 -29.13 -45.76 -32.25
CA GLY A 137 -29.68 -46.51 -33.37
C GLY A 137 -30.36 -47.73 -32.80
#